data_AF-A0A5R2N7N2-F1
#
_entry.id   AF-A0A5R2N7N2-F1
#
_cell.length_a   1.000
_cell.length_b   1.000
_cell.length_c   1.000
_cell.angle_alpha   90.00
_cell.angle_beta   90.00
_cell.angle_gamma   90.00
#
_symmetry.space_group_name_H-M   'P 1'
#
loop_
_entity.id
_entity.type
_entity.pdbx_description
1 polymer ?
#
loop_
_entity_poly.entity_id
_entity_poly.type
_entity_poly.pdbx_seq_one_letter_code
_entity_poly.pdbx_strand_id
1 'polypeptide(L)'
;MLKVYNCIVHQHDLRLVALAALICGISCFSAVNLLHHISRSTDRNRLVWLMISATSTGFGIWATHFIAMLAFTPGIPSAYDPGLSVIWLAASVDVTAAGMWIATLRDEIDYHLVGGAILGGGIAAMHYVGMAAFE
;
A
#
# COMPACT_ATOMS: atom_id res chain seq x y z
N MET A 1 -16.81 -21.88 4.74
CA MET A 1 -17.21 -20.51 4.38
C MET A 1 -17.87 -19.74 5.53
N LEU A 2 -18.69 -20.37 6.39
CA LEU A 2 -19.25 -19.71 7.60
C LEU A 2 -18.20 -19.20 8.60
N LYS A 3 -17.04 -19.86 8.76
CA LYS A 3 -15.97 -19.44 9.68
C LYS A 3 -15.36 -18.07 9.34
N VAL A 4 -15.10 -17.79 8.06
CA VAL A 4 -14.51 -16.52 7.61
C VAL A 4 -15.51 -15.37 7.81
N TYR A 5 -16.77 -15.60 7.46
CA TYR A 5 -17.85 -14.64 7.69
C TYR A 5 -18.04 -14.33 9.18
N ASN A 6 -18.07 -15.36 10.02
CA ASN A 6 -18.22 -15.19 11.47
C ASN A 6 -17.02 -14.44 12.08
N CYS A 7 -15.80 -14.71 11.58
CA CYS A 7 -14.59 -14.00 11.99
C CYS A 7 -14.62 -12.50 11.62
N ILE A 8 -15.01 -12.16 10.39
CA ILE A 8 -15.10 -10.76 9.94
C ILE A 8 -16.20 -10.01 10.71
N VAL A 9 -17.33 -10.66 11.00
CA VAL A 9 -18.46 -10.00 11.68
C VAL A 9 -18.26 -9.87 13.18
N HIS A 10 -17.57 -10.82 13.83
CA HIS A 10 -17.43 -10.86 15.29
C HIS A 10 -16.04 -10.47 15.81
N GLN A 11 -14.97 -10.54 15.00
CA GLN A 11 -13.61 -10.20 15.43
C GLN A 11 -13.06 -8.94 14.74
N HIS A 12 -13.77 -8.35 13.78
CA HIS A 12 -13.40 -7.06 13.20
C HIS A 12 -14.43 -5.97 13.50
N ASP A 13 -13.93 -4.78 13.85
CA ASP A 13 -14.77 -3.60 13.82
C ASP A 13 -15.04 -3.21 12.35
N LEU A 14 -16.26 -3.47 11.89
CA LEU A 14 -16.71 -3.19 10.52
C LEU A 14 -16.56 -1.71 10.14
N ARG A 15 -16.55 -0.78 11.11
CA ARG A 15 -16.33 0.65 10.84
C ARG A 15 -14.91 0.92 10.37
N LEU A 16 -13.92 0.28 11.00
CA LEU A 16 -12.51 0.40 10.63
C LEU A 16 -12.22 -0.32 9.32
N VAL A 17 -12.87 -1.46 9.07
CA VAL A 17 -12.80 -2.14 7.75
C VAL A 17 -13.33 -1.24 6.63
N ALA A 18 -14.49 -0.60 6.84
CA ALA A 18 -15.05 0.34 5.88
C ALA A 18 -14.13 1.55 5.66
N LEU A 19 -13.52 2.07 6.73
CA LEU A 19 -12.53 3.15 6.64
C LEU A 19 -11.29 2.74 5.84
N ALA A 20 -10.74 1.54 6.09
CA ALA A 20 -9.61 1.01 5.33
C ALA A 20 -9.95 0.84 3.85
N ALA A 21 -11.14 0.31 3.53
CA ALA A 21 -11.60 0.18 2.15
C ALA A 21 -11.74 1.55 1.44
N LEU A 22 -12.23 2.57 2.15
CA LEU A 22 -12.36 3.93 1.63
C LEU A 22 -10.99 4.55 1.36
N ILE A 23 -10.04 4.43 2.31
CA ILE A 23 -8.67 4.93 2.15
C ILE A 23 -7.96 4.22 1.01
N CYS A 24 -8.15 2.91 0.87
CA CYS A 24 -7.63 2.13 -0.24
C CYS A 24 -8.15 2.66 -1.58
N GLY A 25 -9.45 2.86 -1.71
CA GLY A 25 -10.08 3.40 -2.93
C GLY A 25 -9.53 4.78 -3.31
N ILE A 26 -9.42 5.70 -2.34
CA ILE A 26 -8.83 7.02 -2.56
C ILE A 26 -7.37 6.91 -2.97
N SER A 27 -6.60 6.04 -2.31
CA SER A 27 -5.18 5.84 -2.60
C SER A 27 -4.96 5.28 -4.02
N CYS A 28 -5.77 4.31 -4.44
CA CYS A 28 -5.74 3.79 -5.81
C CYS A 28 -6.08 4.87 -6.83
N PHE A 29 -7.11 5.69 -6.57
CA PHE A 29 -7.49 6.79 -7.45
C PHE A 29 -6.36 7.83 -7.59
N SER A 30 -5.77 8.26 -6.47
CA SER A 30 -4.63 9.18 -6.46
C SER A 30 -3.42 8.59 -7.17
N ALA A 31 -3.10 7.30 -6.95
CA ALA A 31 -1.97 6.63 -7.59
C ALA A 31 -2.09 6.65 -9.12
N VAL A 32 -3.27 6.31 -9.66
CA VAL A 32 -3.52 6.32 -11.11
C VAL A 32 -3.42 7.74 -11.67
N ASN A 33 -3.99 8.72 -10.99
CA ASN A 33 -3.96 10.11 -11.45
C ASN A 33 -2.54 10.71 -11.44
N LEU A 34 -1.74 10.37 -10.43
CA LEU A 34 -0.34 10.79 -10.31
C LEU A 34 0.55 10.08 -11.31
N LEU A 35 0.35 8.79 -11.56
CA LEU A 35 1.02 8.06 -12.65
C LEU A 35 0.78 8.72 -14.01
N HIS A 36 -0.46 9.14 -14.27
CA HIS A 36 -0.79 9.86 -15.51
C HIS A 36 -0.05 11.21 -15.62
N HIS A 37 0.20 11.89 -14.51
CA HIS A 37 1.03 13.11 -14.47
C HIS A 37 2.51 12.82 -14.74
N ILE A 38 3.06 11.73 -14.20
CA ILE A 38 4.45 11.33 -14.44
C ILE A 38 4.67 11.11 -15.95
N SER A 39 3.79 10.35 -16.60
CA SER A 39 3.91 10.00 -18.03
C SER A 39 3.81 11.21 -18.98
N ARG A 40 3.21 12.33 -18.55
CA ARG A 40 3.08 13.55 -19.36
C ARG A 40 4.12 14.63 -19.02
N SER A 41 4.92 14.44 -17.97
CA SER A 41 5.84 15.45 -17.47
C SER A 41 7.22 15.39 -18.13
N THR A 42 7.86 16.54 -18.31
CA THR A 42 9.25 16.65 -18.79
C THR A 42 10.26 16.24 -17.72
N ASP A 43 11.47 15.85 -18.14
CA ASP A 43 12.49 15.15 -17.32
C ASP A 43 12.74 15.74 -15.91
N ARG A 44 12.72 17.07 -15.75
CA ARG A 44 12.98 17.71 -14.45
C ARG A 44 11.81 17.62 -13.48
N ASN A 45 10.57 17.69 -13.98
CA ASN A 45 9.38 17.57 -13.15
C ASN A 45 8.98 16.11 -12.93
N ARG A 46 9.45 15.21 -13.80
CA ARG A 46 9.17 13.78 -13.71
C ARG A 46 9.62 13.16 -12.39
N LEU A 47 10.83 13.48 -11.95
CA LEU A 47 11.35 12.94 -10.68
C LEU A 47 10.55 13.46 -9.47
N VAL A 48 10.13 14.73 -9.51
CA VAL A 48 9.29 15.33 -8.45
C VAL A 48 7.94 14.64 -8.39
N TRP A 49 7.26 14.46 -9.54
CA TRP A 49 5.98 13.76 -9.60
C TRP A 49 6.10 12.29 -9.18
N LEU A 50 7.21 11.65 -9.49
CA LEU A 50 7.48 10.28 -9.06
C LEU A 50 7.62 10.19 -7.54
N MET A 51 8.39 11.08 -6.91
CA MET A 51 8.52 11.09 -5.46
C MET A 51 7.19 11.39 -4.77
N ILE A 52 6.39 12.34 -5.30
CA ILE A 52 5.05 12.64 -4.78
C ILE A 52 4.13 11.42 -4.91
N SER A 53 4.13 10.76 -6.06
CA SER A 53 3.31 9.58 -6.34
C SER A 53 3.69 8.40 -5.46
N ALA A 54 4.99 8.12 -5.34
CA ALA A 54 5.51 7.03 -4.54
C ALA A 54 5.22 7.24 -3.05
N THR A 55 5.44 8.45 -2.55
CA THR A 55 5.15 8.79 -1.15
C THR A 55 3.66 8.68 -0.88
N SER A 56 2.81 9.33 -1.68
CA SER A 56 1.35 9.30 -1.48
C SER A 56 0.78 7.88 -1.54
N THR A 57 1.24 7.07 -2.50
CA THR A 57 0.75 5.71 -2.70
C THR A 57 1.29 4.75 -1.65
N GLY A 58 2.58 4.86 -1.29
CA GLY A 58 3.19 4.06 -0.24
C GLY A 58 2.56 4.29 1.14
N PHE A 59 2.25 5.54 1.47
CA PHE A 59 1.46 5.88 2.67
C PHE A 59 0.04 5.30 2.61
N GLY A 60 -0.60 5.33 1.45
CA GLY A 60 -1.93 4.74 1.26
C GLY A 60 -1.96 3.22 1.48
N ILE A 61 -0.96 2.50 0.94
CA ILE A 61 -0.78 1.05 1.15
C ILE A 61 -0.58 0.75 2.63
N TRP A 62 0.38 1.45 3.26
CA TRP A 62 0.69 1.28 4.69
C TRP A 62 -0.53 1.58 5.57
N ALA A 63 -1.22 2.71 5.35
CA ALA A 63 -2.38 3.12 6.15
C ALA A 63 -3.54 2.12 6.00
N THR A 64 -3.80 1.64 4.79
CA THR A 64 -4.84 0.63 4.55
C THR A 64 -4.56 -0.64 5.36
N HIS A 65 -3.33 -1.14 5.32
CA HIS A 65 -2.96 -2.35 6.05
C HIS A 65 -2.99 -2.12 7.56
N PHE A 66 -2.44 -1.00 8.04
CA PHE A 66 -2.42 -0.65 9.46
C PHE A 66 -3.82 -0.52 10.05
N ILE A 67 -4.73 0.18 9.36
CA ILE A 67 -6.13 0.33 9.80
C ILE A 67 -6.87 -1.01 9.76
N ALA A 68 -6.60 -1.85 8.75
CA ALA A 68 -7.17 -3.20 8.70
C ALA A 68 -6.70 -4.07 9.89
N MET A 69 -5.43 -3.97 10.28
CA MET A 69 -4.89 -4.68 11.44
C MET A 69 -5.45 -4.12 12.76
N LEU A 70 -5.66 -2.80 12.88
CA LEU A 70 -6.36 -2.21 14.03
C LEU A 70 -7.82 -2.64 14.14
N ALA A 71 -8.47 -2.90 13.01
CA ALA A 71 -9.83 -3.42 13.00
C ALA A 71 -9.90 -4.83 13.60
N PHE A 72 -8.80 -5.60 13.52
CA PHE A 72 -8.73 -6.97 14.00
C PHE A 72 -8.50 -7.02 15.51
N THR A 73 -9.47 -7.57 16.25
CA THR A 73 -9.36 -7.76 17.70
C THR A 73 -9.31 -9.26 18.04
N PRO A 74 -8.12 -9.87 18.12
CA PRO A 74 -7.99 -11.32 18.34
C PRO A 74 -8.29 -11.78 19.78
N GLY A 75 -8.56 -10.86 20.72
CA GLY A 75 -8.85 -11.19 22.13
C GLY A 75 -7.61 -11.51 22.98
N ILE A 76 -6.41 -11.28 22.44
CA ILE A 76 -5.11 -11.32 23.12
C ILE A 76 -4.49 -9.91 23.11
N PRO A 77 -3.63 -9.54 24.09
CA PRO A 77 -2.97 -8.24 24.10
C PRO A 77 -2.02 -8.15 22.91
N SER A 78 -2.43 -7.42 21.87
CA SER A 78 -1.60 -7.13 20.71
C SER A 78 -0.96 -5.75 20.86
N ALA A 79 0.36 -5.67 20.76
CA ALA A 79 1.10 -4.41 20.81
C ALA A 79 1.82 -4.18 19.49
N TYR A 80 1.58 -3.02 18.88
CA TYR A 80 2.32 -2.61 17.70
C TYR A 80 3.67 -2.03 18.12
N ASP A 81 4.76 -2.52 17.52
CA ASP A 81 6.05 -1.82 17.59
C ASP A 81 6.01 -0.63 16.61
N PRO A 82 6.06 0.63 17.11
CA PRO A 82 6.05 1.81 16.27
C PRO A 82 7.32 1.93 15.40
N GLY A 83 8.45 1.39 15.83
CA GLY A 83 9.70 1.36 15.07
C GLY A 83 9.61 0.46 13.84
N LEU A 84 9.09 -0.75 13.99
CA LEU A 84 8.81 -1.65 12.86
C LEU A 84 7.82 -1.02 11.89
N SER A 85 6.78 -0.35 12.40
CA SER A 85 5.77 0.33 11.58
C SER A 85 6.37 1.39 10.65
N VAL A 86 7.34 2.17 11.13
CA VAL A 86 8.05 3.18 10.32
C VAL A 86 8.96 2.54 9.26
N ILE A 87 9.65 1.46 9.62
CA ILE A 87 10.49 0.71 8.66
C ILE A 87 9.63 0.17 7.52
N TRP A 88 8.43 -0.34 7.82
CA TRP A 88 7.50 -0.85 6.80
C TRP A 88 6.89 0.24 5.94
N LEU A 89 6.65 1.43 6.51
CA LEU A 89 6.25 2.59 5.74
C LEU A 89 7.33 2.97 4.72
N ALA A 90 8.59 3.07 5.16
CA ALA A 90 9.71 3.38 4.27
C ALA A 90 9.83 2.34 3.15
N ALA A 91 9.80 1.05 3.48
CA ALA A 91 9.83 -0.03 2.50
C ALA A 91 8.67 0.04 1.48
N SER A 92 7.45 0.38 1.94
CA SER A 92 6.29 0.56 1.07
C SER A 92 6.50 1.70 0.07
N VAL A 93 7.03 2.84 0.52
CA VAL A 93 7.36 3.97 -0.33
C VAL A 93 8.45 3.61 -1.35
N ASP A 94 9.51 2.93 -0.92
CA ASP A 94 10.64 2.55 -1.78
C ASP A 94 10.24 1.56 -2.87
N VAL A 95 9.48 0.51 -2.52
CA VAL A 95 8.91 -0.44 -3.49
C VAL A 95 8.03 0.28 -4.50
N THR A 96 7.19 1.19 -4.02
CA THR A 96 6.27 1.92 -4.89
C THR A 96 7.03 2.85 -5.83
N ALA A 97 8.07 3.53 -5.34
CA ALA A 97 8.95 4.34 -6.16
C ALA A 97 9.63 3.50 -7.25
N ALA A 98 10.18 2.34 -6.88
CA ALA A 98 10.87 1.45 -7.82
C ALA A 98 9.93 0.93 -8.92
N GLY A 99 8.74 0.45 -8.57
CA GLY A 99 7.81 -0.07 -9.56
C GLY A 99 7.19 1.02 -10.44
N MET A 100 6.89 2.21 -9.91
CA MET A 100 6.44 3.35 -10.72
C MET A 100 7.56 3.90 -11.62
N TRP A 101 8.81 3.90 -11.14
CA TRP A 101 9.97 4.26 -11.94
C TRP A 101 10.08 3.34 -13.15
N ILE A 102 10.09 2.03 -12.91
CA ILE A 102 10.18 1.03 -13.97
C ILE A 102 9.00 1.11 -14.93
N ALA A 103 7.78 1.22 -14.42
CA ALA A 103 6.58 1.36 -15.24
C ALA A 103 6.62 2.60 -16.16
N THR A 104 7.32 3.66 -15.76
CA THR A 104 7.37 4.89 -16.56
C THR A 104 8.62 4.99 -17.42
N LEU A 105 9.61 4.08 -17.29
CA LEU A 105 10.88 4.15 -18.02
C LEU A 105 10.69 4.21 -19.54
N ARG A 106 9.75 3.41 -20.06
CA ARG A 106 9.36 3.38 -21.48
C ARG A 106 7.88 3.12 -21.60
N ASP A 107 7.26 3.66 -22.65
CA ASP A 107 5.86 3.42 -22.99
C ASP A 107 5.71 2.08 -23.73
N GLU A 108 6.10 1.00 -23.05
CA GLU A 108 6.11 -0.37 -23.54
C GLU A 108 5.41 -1.27 -22.52
N ILE A 109 4.60 -2.22 -22.99
CA ILE A 109 3.80 -3.09 -22.11
C ILE A 109 4.65 -3.89 -21.12
N ASP A 110 5.85 -4.31 -21.53
CA ASP A 110 6.77 -5.09 -20.69
C ASP A 110 7.19 -4.30 -19.45
N TYR A 111 7.44 -3.00 -19.58
CA TYR A 111 7.80 -2.14 -18.46
C TYR A 111 6.63 -1.92 -17.49
N HIS A 112 5.42 -1.78 -18.02
CA HIS A 112 4.20 -1.72 -17.20
C HIS A 112 3.99 -3.02 -16.40
N LEU A 113 4.20 -4.18 -17.03
CA LEU A 113 4.06 -5.49 -16.39
C LEU A 113 5.11 -5.69 -15.30
N VAL A 114 6.38 -5.37 -15.57
CA VAL A 114 7.45 -5.49 -14.58
C VAL A 114 7.24 -4.51 -13.41
N GLY A 115 6.90 -3.25 -13.69
CA GLY A 115 6.61 -2.26 -12.66
C GLY A 115 5.41 -2.65 -11.79
N GLY A 116 4.35 -3.16 -12.41
CA GLY A 116 3.18 -3.70 -11.71
C GLY A 116 3.49 -4.94 -10.87
N ALA A 117 4.33 -5.86 -11.37
CA ALA A 117 4.77 -7.03 -10.64
C ALA A 117 5.61 -6.66 -9.41
N ILE A 118 6.47 -5.64 -9.51
CA ILE A 118 7.26 -5.13 -8.39
C ILE A 118 6.36 -4.50 -7.33
N LEU A 119 5.41 -3.65 -7.74
CA LEU A 119 4.41 -3.06 -6.82
C LEU A 119 3.62 -4.16 -6.11
N GLY A 120 3.03 -5.10 -6.87
CA GLY A 120 2.20 -6.17 -6.33
C GLY A 120 2.99 -7.12 -5.42
N GLY A 121 4.19 -7.51 -5.83
CA GLY A 121 5.09 -8.35 -5.05
C GLY A 121 5.53 -7.68 -3.74
N GLY A 122 5.84 -6.38 -3.78
CA GLY A 122 6.21 -5.65 -2.58
C GLY A 122 5.03 -5.37 -1.65
N ILE A 123 3.81 -5.16 -2.16
CA ILE A 123 2.59 -5.13 -1.33
C ILE A 123 2.37 -6.48 -0.64
N ALA A 124 2.56 -7.59 -1.36
CA ALA A 124 2.44 -8.93 -0.78
C ALA A 124 3.49 -9.18 0.30
N ALA A 125 4.76 -8.83 0.04
CA ALA A 125 5.83 -8.92 1.04
C ALA A 125 5.53 -8.05 2.27
N MET A 126 5.07 -6.80 2.05
CA MET A 126 4.68 -5.88 3.11
C MET A 126 3.58 -6.46 3.99
N HIS A 127 2.61 -7.17 3.40
CA HIS A 127 1.54 -7.81 4.17
C HIS A 127 2.08 -8.82 5.19
N TYR A 128 2.97 -9.73 4.79
CA TYR A 128 3.55 -10.73 5.71
C TYR A 128 4.40 -10.08 6.79
N VAL A 129 5.12 -9.04 6.40
CA VAL A 129 6.01 -8.30 7.26
C VAL A 129 5.25 -7.46 8.29
N GLY A 130 4.12 -6.85 7.89
CA GLY A 130 3.21 -6.14 8.78
C GLY A 130 2.51 -7.07 9.76
N MET A 131 2.15 -8.27 9.31
CA MET A 131 1.65 -9.35 10.19
C MET A 131 2.69 -9.81 11.21
N ALA A 132 3.98 -9.86 10.83
CA ALA A 132 5.06 -10.21 11.75
C ALA A 132 5.35 -9.14 12.81
N ALA A 133 5.00 -7.88 12.55
CA ALA A 133 5.07 -6.80 13.54
C ALA A 133 3.86 -6.74 14.49
N PHE A 134 2.86 -7.59 14.25
CA PHE A 134 1.68 -7.73 15.07
C PHE A 134 1.90 -8.90 16.05
N GLU A 135 2.51 -8.62 17.21
CA GLU A 135 2.68 -9.56 18.32
C GLU A 135 1.66 -9.33 19.44
#